data_AF-A0A317LQE1-F1
#
_entry.id   AF-A0A317LQE1-F1
#
_cell.length_a   1.000
_cell.length_b   1.000
_cell.length_c   1.000
_cell.angle_alpha   90.00
_cell.angle_beta   90.00
_cell.angle_gamma   90.00
#
_symmetry.space_group_name_H-M   'P 1'
#
loop_
_entity.id
_entity.type
_entity.pdbx_description
1 polymer ?
#
loop_
_entity_poly.entity_id
_entity_poly.type
_entity_poly.pdbx_seq_one_letter_code
_entity_poly.pdbx_strand_id
1 'polypeptide(L)'
;MRRSTREYETALLVDGEVLVIEGVVYRGRTMLDEEGTERFAPLERWATTVAESLGGPVTWRAEAKNEPEARGTVWPGEVLQNRLAL
;
A
#
# COMPACT_ATOMS: atom_id res chain seq x y z
N MET A 1 -18.36 11.29 -12.37
CA MET A 1 -18.66 10.37 -11.25
C MET A 1 -18.25 11.06 -9.95
N ARG A 2 -19.08 11.03 -8.90
CA ARG A 2 -18.63 11.47 -7.57
C ARG A 2 -17.55 10.48 -7.14
N ARG A 3 -16.38 10.98 -6.72
CA ARG A 3 -15.37 10.14 -6.04
C ARG A 3 -15.96 9.74 -4.69
N SER A 4 -16.46 8.53 -4.59
CA SER A 4 -16.77 7.94 -3.29
C SER A 4 -15.48 7.36 -2.71
N THR A 5 -15.37 7.47 -1.40
CA THR A 5 -14.26 6.90 -0.64
C THR A 5 -14.81 5.85 0.30
N ARG A 6 -14.02 4.82 0.54
CA ARG A 6 -14.32 3.74 1.47
C ARG A 6 -13.19 3.60 2.47
N GLU A 7 -13.54 3.18 3.67
CA GLU A 7 -12.57 2.88 4.70
C GLU A 7 -11.99 1.47 4.55
N TYR A 8 -10.67 1.38 4.67
CA TYR A 8 -9.92 0.14 4.68
C TYR A 8 -9.09 0.04 5.96
N GLU A 9 -9.02 -1.15 6.55
CA GLU A 9 -7.89 -1.50 7.40
C GLU A 9 -6.68 -1.74 6.52
N THR A 10 -5.58 -1.05 6.81
CA THR A 10 -4.37 -1.06 5.99
C THR A 10 -3.16 -1.42 6.83
N ALA A 11 -2.20 -2.11 6.23
CA ALA A 11 -0.94 -2.45 6.88
C ALA A 11 0.20 -2.51 5.86
N LEU A 12 1.42 -2.25 6.33
CA LEU A 12 2.64 -2.67 5.64
C LEU A 12 3.18 -3.92 6.32
N LEU A 13 3.70 -4.85 5.52
CA LEU A 13 4.18 -6.14 5.97
C LEU A 13 5.57 -6.42 5.42
N VAL A 14 6.39 -7.09 6.23
CA VAL A 14 7.67 -7.69 5.84
C VAL A 14 7.61 -9.14 6.27
N ASP A 15 7.94 -10.06 5.34
CA ASP A 15 7.83 -11.51 5.55
C ASP A 15 6.46 -12.00 6.08
N GLY A 16 5.40 -11.28 5.71
CA GLY A 16 4.02 -11.60 6.12
C GLY A 16 3.61 -11.07 7.50
N GLU A 17 4.51 -10.41 8.23
CA GLU A 17 4.25 -9.82 9.53
C GLU A 17 4.09 -8.30 9.43
N VAL A 18 3.25 -7.70 10.29
CA VAL A 18 3.05 -6.25 10.31
C VAL A 18 4.36 -5.55 10.68
N LEU A 19 4.78 -4.61 9.83
CA LEU A 19 6.02 -3.86 10.01
C LEU A 19 5.96 -2.97 11.26
N VAL A 20 7.05 -3.02 12.04
CA VAL A 20 7.29 -2.14 13.18
C VAL A 20 8.68 -1.53 13.05
N ILE A 21 8.78 -0.20 13.02
CA ILE A 21 10.04 0.54 12.97
C ILE A 21 10.08 1.50 14.15
N GLU A 22 11.12 1.45 14.98
CA GLU A 22 11.30 2.36 16.12
C GLU A 22 10.06 2.45 17.06
N GLY A 23 9.33 1.35 17.22
CA GLY A 23 8.10 1.28 18.01
C GLY A 23 6.84 1.82 17.31
N VAL A 24 6.95 2.30 16.08
CA VAL A 24 5.82 2.69 15.23
C VAL A 24 5.29 1.46 14.51
N VAL A 25 4.01 1.16 14.71
CA VAL A 25 3.30 0.07 14.03
C VAL A 25 2.68 0.58 12.74
N TYR A 26 3.04 -0.01 11.60
CA TYR A 26 2.57 0.40 10.27
C TYR A 26 1.24 -0.29 9.94
N ARG A 27 0.22 -0.02 10.76
CA ARG A 27 -1.16 -0.50 10.60
C ARG A 27 -2.14 0.60 11.00
N GLY A 28 -3.24 0.75 10.27
CA GLY A 28 -4.25 1.76 10.56
C GLY A 28 -5.49 1.67 9.69
N ARG A 29 -6.38 2.65 9.85
CA ARG A 29 -7.57 2.81 9.01
C ARG A 29 -7.37 3.98 8.06
N THR A 30 -7.64 3.77 6.77
CA THR A 30 -7.40 4.75 5.72
C THR A 30 -8.62 4.85 4.80
N MET A 31 -9.02 6.08 4.46
CA MET A 31 -10.02 6.33 3.42
C MET A 31 -9.35 6.31 2.05
N LEU A 32 -9.73 5.37 1.20
CA LEU A 32 -9.24 5.23 -0.17
C LEU A 32 -10.40 5.39 -1.16
N ASP A 33 -10.10 5.63 -2.42
CA ASP A 33 -11.13 5.65 -3.46
C ASP A 33 -11.85 4.29 -3.51
N GLU A 34 -13.17 4.33 -3.61
CA GLU A 34 -13.99 3.10 -3.62
C GLU A 34 -13.85 2.32 -4.94
N GLU A 35 -13.54 3.00 -6.04
CA GLU A 35 -13.44 2.43 -7.37
C GLU A 35 -12.24 2.97 -8.14
N GLY A 36 -11.88 2.29 -9.24
CA GLY A 36 -10.77 2.67 -10.13
C GLY A 36 -9.53 1.79 -10.00
N THR A 37 -8.70 1.81 -11.05
CA THR A 37 -7.47 1.02 -11.17
C THR A 37 -6.38 1.49 -10.22
N GLU A 38 -6.37 2.78 -9.89
CA GLU A 38 -5.35 3.42 -9.04
C GLU A 38 -5.76 3.54 -7.57
N ARG A 39 -6.86 2.90 -7.14
CA ARG A 39 -7.43 3.13 -5.81
C ARG A 39 -6.46 2.84 -4.65
N PHE A 40 -5.56 1.88 -4.85
CA PHE A 40 -4.53 1.48 -3.88
C PHE A 40 -3.17 2.10 -4.15
N ALA A 41 -3.03 2.96 -5.17
CA ALA A 41 -1.78 3.63 -5.49
C ALA A 41 -1.18 4.44 -4.31
N PRO A 42 -1.95 5.01 -3.36
CA PRO A 42 -1.38 5.59 -2.14
C PRO A 42 -0.62 4.56 -1.28
N LEU A 43 -1.15 3.34 -1.14
CA LEU A 43 -0.51 2.28 -0.36
C LEU A 43 0.75 1.75 -1.07
N GLU A 44 0.68 1.59 -2.39
CA GLU A 44 1.83 1.20 -3.20
C GLU A 44 2.97 2.21 -3.05
N ARG A 45 2.70 3.51 -3.21
CA ARG A 45 3.72 4.57 -3.02
C ARG A 45 4.32 4.57 -1.62
N TRP A 46 3.50 4.31 -0.61
CA TRP A 46 3.99 4.22 0.76
C TRP A 46 4.91 3.02 0.95
N ALA A 47 4.48 1.83 0.50
CA ALA A 47 5.28 0.63 0.53
C ALA A 47 6.60 0.82 -0.22
N THR A 48 6.60 1.51 -1.38
CA THR A 48 7.82 1.78 -2.15
C THR A 48 8.80 2.59 -1.31
N THR A 49 8.34 3.70 -0.72
CA THR A 49 9.19 4.56 0.13
C THR A 49 9.82 3.79 1.28
N VAL A 50 9.05 2.87 1.88
CA VAL A 50 9.52 2.03 2.98
C VAL A 50 10.46 0.93 2.49
N ALA A 51 10.18 0.28 1.36
CA ALA A 51 11.04 -0.74 0.75
C ALA A 51 12.41 -0.17 0.39
N GLU A 52 12.47 1.03 -0.20
CA GLU A 52 13.73 1.75 -0.46
C GLU A 52 14.50 2.01 0.83
N SER A 53 13.81 2.41 1.90
CA SER A 53 14.44 2.71 3.19
C SER A 53 14.98 1.46 3.89
N LEU A 54 14.27 0.33 3.78
CA LEU A 54 14.65 -0.95 4.38
C LEU A 54 15.63 -1.75 3.51
N GLY A 55 15.74 -1.44 2.22
CA GLY A 55 16.52 -2.21 1.25
C GLY A 55 15.95 -3.60 0.99
N GLY A 56 14.65 -3.82 1.21
CA GLY A 56 13.99 -5.12 1.09
C GLY A 56 12.53 -5.02 0.67
N PRO A 57 11.90 -6.14 0.25
CA PRO A 57 10.52 -6.13 -0.21
C PRO A 57 9.55 -5.76 0.90
N VAL A 58 8.53 -4.98 0.54
CA VAL A 58 7.44 -4.59 1.46
C VAL A 58 6.11 -4.89 0.78
N THR A 59 5.22 -5.56 1.50
CA THR A 59 3.85 -5.82 1.06
C THR A 59 2.92 -4.79 1.68
N TRP A 60 2.12 -4.11 0.88
CA TRP A 60 0.95 -3.38 1.40
C TRP A 60 -0.28 -4.28 1.39
N ARG A 61 -1.16 -4.07 2.37
CA ARG A 61 -2.44 -4.74 2.51
C ARG A 61 -3.55 -3.73 2.74
N ALA A 62 -4.72 -3.98 2.16
CA ALA A 62 -5.96 -3.27 2.39
C ALA A 62 -7.11 -4.28 2.55
N GLU A 63 -7.86 -4.17 3.63
CA GLU A 63 -9.02 -5.01 3.93
C GLU A 63 -10.22 -4.11 4.22
N ALA A 64 -11.34 -4.35 3.55
CA ALA A 64 -12.61 -3.70 3.83
C ALA A 64 -13.67 -4.74 4.14
N LYS A 65 -14.68 -4.32 4.92
CA LYS A 65 -15.80 -5.20 5.25
C LYS A 65 -16.50 -5.67 3.97
N ASN A 66 -16.67 -6.99 3.85
CA ASN A 66 -17.31 -7.66 2.72
C ASN A 66 -16.58 -7.57 1.36
N GLU A 67 -15.29 -7.23 1.35
CA GLU A 67 -14.44 -7.37 0.16
C GLU A 67 -13.28 -8.33 0.42
N PRO A 68 -12.78 -9.02 -0.61
CA PRO A 68 -11.50 -9.71 -0.53
C PRO A 68 -10.38 -8.73 -0.15
N GLU A 69 -9.41 -9.23 0.60
CA GLU A 69 -8.16 -8.50 0.86
C GLU A 69 -7.49 -8.13 -0.47
N ALA A 70 -7.11 -6.86 -0.60
CA ALA A 70 -6.22 -6.38 -1.64
C ALA A 70 -4.80 -6.25 -1.09
N ARG A 71 -3.81 -6.70 -1.86
CA ARG A 71 -2.40 -6.59 -1.48
C ARG A 71 -1.49 -6.48 -2.69
N GLY A 72 -0.30 -5.94 -2.48
CA GLY A 72 0.77 -5.90 -3.48
C GLY A 72 2.12 -5.83 -2.79
N THR A 73 3.14 -6.44 -3.40
CA THR A 73 4.52 -6.39 -2.94
C THR A 73 5.33 -5.50 -3.86
N VAL A 74 6.10 -4.60 -3.28
CA VAL A 74 7.05 -3.75 -4.00
C VAL A 74 8.47 -4.11 -3.59
N TRP A 75 9.39 -4.05 -4.55
CA TRP A 75 10.81 -4.30 -4.33
C TRP A 75 11.58 -2.98 -4.36
N PRO A 76 12.67 -2.86 -3.58
CA PRO A 76 13.56 -1.70 -3.66
C PRO A 76 14.21 -1.62 -5.05
N GLY A 77 14.41 -0.42 -5.56
CA GLY A 77 14.96 -0.17 -6.89
C GLY A 77 13.97 -0.42 -8.03
N GLU A 78 12.74 -0.86 -7.74
CA GLU A 78 11.64 -0.92 -8.71
C GLU A 78 11.10 0.51 -8.91
N VAL A 79 11.95 1.36 -9.49
CA VAL A 79 11.55 2.71 -9.89
C VAL A 79 10.39 2.56 -10.86
N LEU A 80 9.33 3.31 -10.58
CA LEU A 80 8.10 3.53 -11.33
C LEU A 80 8.37 3.95 -12.80
N GLN A 81 8.93 3.05 -13.61
CA GLN A 81 9.36 3.27 -15.01
C GLN A 81 8.17 3.51 -15.96
N ASN A 82 6.94 3.42 -15.48
CA ASN A 82 5.73 3.55 -16.31
C ASN A 82 5.05 4.94 -16.27
N ARG A 83 5.73 6.03 -15.88
CA ARG A 83 5.12 7.39 -15.92
C ARG A 83 5.89 8.48 -16.67
N LEU A 84 6.88 8.15 -17.50
CA LEU A 84 7.54 9.13 -18.38
C LEU A 84 7.47 8.79 -19.89
N ALA A 85 6.49 7.99 -20.31
CA ALA A 85 6.13 7.88 -21.71
C ALA A 85 4.69 8.36 -21.92
N LEU A 86 4.53 9.65 -22.20
CA LEU A 86 3.59 10.27 -23.16
C LEU A 86 3.78 11.79 -23.16
#